data_AF-A0A970K4C9-F1
#
_entry.id   AF-A0A970K4C9-F1
#
_cell.length_a   1.000
_cell.length_b   1.000
_cell.length_c   1.000
_cell.angle_alpha   90.00
_cell.angle_beta   90.00
_cell.angle_gamma   90.00
#
_symmetry.space_group_name_H-M   'P 1'
#
loop_
_entity.id
_entity.type
_entity.pdbx_description
1 polymer ?
#
loop_
_entity_poly.entity_id
_entity_poly.type
_entity_poly.pdbx_seq_one_letter_code
_entity_poly.pdbx_strand_id
1 'polypeptide(L)'
;MVLVIGGLAAGKREYVKREFGYTDADMADAALDSRPVLYNLQDLAAKTDKSEEELLALLLQKDVVICNETGNGIVPVDKDERFARELTGRLCIQLAARAEKVVRVVCGIPQVIKES
;
A
#
# COMPACT_ATOMS: atom_id res chain seq x y z
N MET A 1 -1.26 12.74 -1.59
CA MET A 1 -1.34 11.26 -1.59
C MET A 1 -1.23 10.69 -0.18
N VAL A 2 -2.09 9.72 0.18
CA VAL A 2 -2.14 9.06 1.49
C VAL A 2 -1.65 7.61 1.42
N LEU A 3 -0.72 7.23 2.29
CA LEU A 3 -0.30 5.84 2.45
C LEU A 3 -1.02 5.22 3.65
N VAL A 4 -1.71 4.10 3.43
CA VAL A 4 -2.40 3.34 4.49
C VAL A 4 -1.77 1.96 4.64
N ILE A 5 -1.20 1.68 5.81
CA ILE A 5 -0.54 0.42 6.15
C ILE A 5 -1.26 -0.31 7.28
N GLY A 6 -0.96 -1.59 7.47
CA GLY A 6 -1.52 -2.43 8.53
C GLY A 6 -1.55 -3.91 8.14
N GLY A 7 -1.85 -4.79 9.09
CA GLY A 7 -1.96 -6.23 8.86
C GLY A 7 -3.07 -6.64 7.88
N LEU A 8 -3.01 -7.89 7.42
CA LEU A 8 -4.10 -8.51 6.65
C LEU A 8 -5.42 -8.41 7.45
N ALA A 9 -6.51 -8.10 6.76
CA ALA A 9 -7.84 -7.93 7.35
C ALA A 9 -7.94 -6.86 8.47
N ALA A 10 -6.98 -5.94 8.61
CA ALA A 10 -7.00 -4.90 9.65
C ALA A 10 -8.04 -3.78 9.45
N GLY A 11 -8.91 -3.85 8.43
CA GLY A 11 -9.94 -2.83 8.17
C GLY A 11 -9.48 -1.61 7.35
N LYS A 12 -8.32 -1.68 6.69
CA LYS A 12 -7.75 -0.55 5.90
C LYS A 12 -8.68 -0.02 4.82
N ARG A 13 -9.34 -0.89 4.04
CA ARG A 13 -10.26 -0.47 2.97
C ARG A 13 -11.48 0.26 3.54
N GLU A 14 -12.06 -0.28 4.61
CA GLU A 14 -13.21 0.34 5.27
C GLU A 14 -12.86 1.72 5.84
N TYR A 15 -11.68 1.85 6.44
CA TYR A 15 -11.15 3.14 6.86
C TYR A 15 -11.09 4.13 5.68
N VAL A 16 -10.52 3.72 4.54
CA VAL A 16 -10.38 4.60 3.37
C VAL A 16 -11.74 5.02 2.80
N LYS A 17 -12.70 4.11 2.73
CA LYS A 17 -14.07 4.42 2.28
C LYS A 17 -14.74 5.44 3.21
N ARG A 18 -14.69 5.20 4.52
CA ARG A 18 -15.33 6.06 5.52
C ARG A 18 -14.69 7.45 5.60
N GLU A 19 -13.36 7.52 5.58
CA GLU A 19 -12.62 8.76 5.80
C GLU A 19 -12.58 9.65 4.55
N PHE A 20 -12.40 9.05 3.37
CA PHE A 20 -12.17 9.79 2.13
C PHE A 20 -13.35 9.71 1.14
N GLY A 21 -14.41 8.96 1.46
CA GLY A 21 -15.63 8.90 0.65
C GLY A 21 -15.54 8.04 -0.61
N TYR A 22 -14.48 7.25 -0.78
CA TYR A 22 -14.35 6.33 -1.92
C TYR A 22 -15.28 5.12 -1.79
N THR A 23 -15.60 4.52 -2.93
CA THR A 23 -16.38 3.29 -3.06
C THR A 23 -15.53 2.14 -3.62
N ASP A 24 -16.07 0.91 -3.66
CA ASP A 24 -15.36 -0.21 -4.30
C ASP A 24 -15.06 0.03 -5.79
N ALA A 25 -15.85 0.86 -6.48
CA ALA A 25 -15.62 1.19 -7.88
C ALA A 25 -14.36 2.04 -8.09
N ASP A 26 -13.91 2.74 -7.04
CA ASP A 26 -12.75 3.64 -7.03
C ASP A 26 -11.45 2.93 -6.58
N MET A 27 -11.53 1.63 -6.27
CA MET A 27 -10.43 0.84 -5.73
C MET A 27 -9.94 -0.21 -6.73
N ALA A 28 -8.64 -0.22 -7.00
CA ALA A 28 -7.97 -1.22 -7.82
C ALA A 28 -7.23 -2.26 -6.95
N ASP A 29 -7.50 -3.55 -7.20
CA ASP A 29 -6.83 -4.66 -6.52
C ASP A 29 -5.50 -4.99 -7.20
N ALA A 30 -4.38 -4.64 -6.55
CA ALA A 30 -3.04 -4.97 -7.02
C ALA A 30 -2.80 -4.60 -8.50
N ALA A 31 -3.45 -3.54 -8.99
CA ALA A 31 -3.46 -3.16 -10.39
C ALA A 31 -3.28 -1.66 -10.57
N LEU A 32 -2.47 -1.29 -11.55
CA LEU A 32 -2.21 0.10 -11.93
C LEU A 32 -3.13 0.50 -13.08
N ASP A 33 -4.34 0.95 -12.75
CA ASP A 33 -5.31 1.53 -13.68
C ASP A 33 -5.62 3.00 -13.34
N SER A 34 -6.71 3.56 -13.87
CA SER A 34 -7.10 4.95 -13.63
C SER A 34 -7.82 5.20 -12.29
N ARG A 35 -8.08 4.16 -11.48
CA ARG A 35 -8.80 4.33 -10.22
C ARG A 35 -7.92 5.06 -9.19
N PRO A 36 -8.49 5.95 -8.37
CA PRO A 36 -7.71 6.79 -7.46
C PRO A 36 -7.09 5.99 -6.31
N VAL A 37 -7.67 4.86 -5.91
CA VAL A 37 -7.18 4.06 -4.80
C VAL A 37 -6.58 2.75 -5.29
N LEU A 38 -5.36 2.44 -4.86
CA LEU A 38 -4.76 1.12 -5.02
C LEU A 38 -4.78 0.39 -3.68
N TYR A 39 -5.19 -0.88 -3.67
CA TYR A 39 -4.99 -1.76 -2.53
C TYR A 39 -4.20 -3.01 -2.91
N ASN A 40 -3.68 -3.70 -1.89
CA ASN A 40 -2.80 -4.85 -2.06
C ASN A 40 -1.49 -4.51 -2.81
N LEU A 41 -0.83 -3.42 -2.41
CA LEU A 41 0.48 -3.04 -2.96
C LEU A 41 1.49 -4.21 -2.94
N GLN A 42 1.49 -5.02 -1.88
CA GLN A 42 2.38 -6.17 -1.76
C GLN A 42 2.15 -7.23 -2.85
N ASP A 43 0.92 -7.38 -3.32
CA ASP A 43 0.58 -8.36 -4.36
C ASP A 43 0.89 -7.80 -5.75
N LEU A 44 0.79 -6.46 -5.93
CA LEU A 44 1.28 -5.78 -7.14
C LEU A 44 2.79 -5.99 -7.26
N ALA A 45 3.54 -5.76 -6.17
CA ALA A 45 4.98 -5.93 -6.14
C ALA A 45 5.43 -7.38 -6.44
N ALA A 46 4.59 -8.37 -6.14
CA ALA A 46 4.87 -9.79 -6.41
C ALA A 46 4.63 -10.20 -7.87
N LYS A 47 3.88 -9.42 -8.65
CA LYS A 47 3.40 -9.81 -10.00
C LYS A 47 3.88 -8.87 -11.11
N THR A 48 4.60 -7.81 -10.76
CA THR A 48 4.97 -6.75 -11.68
C THR A 48 6.33 -7.00 -12.32
N ASP A 49 6.42 -6.74 -13.63
CA ASP A 49 7.69 -6.70 -14.37
C ASP A 49 8.30 -5.28 -14.41
N LYS A 50 7.62 -4.28 -13.83
CA LYS A 50 8.06 -2.88 -13.77
C LYS A 50 9.18 -2.66 -12.77
N SER A 51 10.04 -1.67 -13.03
CA SER A 51 11.07 -1.27 -12.09
C SER A 51 10.49 -0.61 -10.83
N GLU A 52 11.29 -0.53 -9.76
CA GLU A 52 10.89 0.15 -8.52
C GLU A 52 10.56 1.63 -8.77
N GLU A 53 11.35 2.31 -9.61
CA GLU A 53 11.15 3.72 -9.96
C GLU A 53 9.86 3.93 -10.77
N GLU A 54 9.57 3.03 -11.72
CA GLU A 54 8.34 3.07 -12.50
C GLU A 54 7.11 2.87 -11.61
N LEU A 55 7.17 1.88 -10.72
CA LEU A 55 6.10 1.63 -9.75
C LEU A 55 5.89 2.84 -8.85
N LEU A 56 6.97 3.39 -8.29
CA LEU A 56 6.88 4.58 -7.43
C LEU A 56 6.21 5.73 -8.17
N ALA A 57 6.63 6.04 -9.40
CA ALA A 57 6.07 7.13 -10.18
C ALA A 57 4.56 6.95 -10.42
N LEU A 58 4.10 5.73 -10.70
CA LEU A 58 2.69 5.42 -10.91
C LEU A 58 1.89 5.44 -9.59
N LEU A 59 2.47 4.95 -8.50
CA LEU A 59 1.84 4.93 -7.18
C LEU A 59 1.68 6.33 -6.59
N LEU A 60 2.61 7.25 -6.89
CA LEU A 60 2.51 8.65 -6.46
C LEU A 60 1.37 9.42 -7.15
N GLN A 61 0.86 8.92 -8.28
CA GLN A 61 -0.31 9.50 -8.95
C GLN A 61 -1.65 9.06 -8.34
N LYS A 62 -1.64 8.05 -7.45
CA LYS A 62 -2.84 7.60 -6.74
C LYS A 62 -3.16 8.56 -5.61
N ASP A 63 -4.44 8.72 -5.29
CA ASP A 63 -4.86 9.48 -4.11
C ASP A 63 -4.51 8.72 -2.83
N VAL A 64 -4.75 7.40 -2.83
CA VAL A 64 -4.50 6.51 -1.70
C VAL A 64 -3.85 5.20 -2.15
N VAL A 65 -2.82 4.77 -1.42
CA VAL A 65 -2.17 3.45 -1.60
C VAL A 65 -2.29 2.66 -0.31
N ILE A 66 -2.82 1.45 -0.39
CA ILE A 66 -3.05 0.55 0.74
C ILE A 66 -2.10 -0.64 0.64
N CYS A 67 -1.29 -0.83 1.68
CA CYS A 67 -0.31 -1.92 1.76
C CYS A 67 -0.50 -2.78 3.02
N ASN A 68 -0.27 -4.09 2.88
CA ASN A 68 -0.08 -4.95 4.04
C ASN A 68 1.32 -4.77 4.63
N GLU A 69 1.44 -4.79 5.96
CA GLU A 69 2.74 -4.91 6.62
C GLU A 69 3.24 -6.36 6.51
N THR A 70 4.28 -6.60 5.71
CA THR A 70 4.84 -7.95 5.44
C THR A 70 6.22 -8.17 6.06
N GLY A 71 6.77 -7.18 6.79
CA GLY A 71 8.13 -7.21 7.33
C GLY A 71 8.32 -7.86 8.70
N ASN A 72 7.23 -8.12 9.43
CA ASN A 72 7.28 -8.57 10.84
C ASN A 72 7.18 -10.10 11.02
N GLY A 73 7.24 -10.86 9.93
CA GLY A 73 7.11 -12.32 9.92
C GLY A 73 8.41 -13.06 9.62
N ILE A 74 8.31 -14.37 9.42
CA ILE A 74 9.42 -15.24 9.00
C ILE A 74 9.88 -14.82 7.60
N VAL A 75 11.20 -14.88 7.36
CA VAL A 75 11.75 -14.65 6.02
C VAL A 75 11.32 -15.80 5.10
N PRO A 76 10.69 -15.51 3.94
CA PRO A 76 10.28 -16.55 3.00
C PRO A 76 11.45 -17.45 2.58
N VAL A 77 11.19 -18.75 2.37
CA VAL A 77 12.20 -19.65 1.81
C VAL A 77 12.33 -19.40 0.31
N ASP A 78 11.21 -19.12 -0.36
CA ASP A 78 11.16 -18.79 -1.77
C ASP A 78 11.88 -17.48 -2.08
N LYS A 79 12.57 -17.42 -3.23
CA LYS A 79 13.36 -16.24 -3.62
C LYS A 79 12.48 -15.10 -4.11
N ASP A 80 11.43 -15.42 -4.85
CA ASP A 80 10.56 -14.43 -5.47
C ASP A 80 9.66 -13.79 -4.41
N GLU A 81 9.15 -14.57 -3.46
CA GLU A 81 8.44 -14.04 -2.29
C GLU A 81 9.31 -13.09 -1.46
N ARG A 82 10.59 -13.44 -1.26
CA ARG A 82 11.54 -12.58 -0.53
C ARG A 82 11.80 -11.28 -1.28
N PHE A 83 12.01 -11.36 -2.59
CA PHE A 83 12.23 -10.18 -3.45
C PHE A 83 11.00 -9.26 -3.42
N ALA A 84 9.79 -9.82 -3.58
CA ALA A 84 8.55 -9.08 -3.53
C ALA A 84 8.37 -8.38 -2.17
N ARG A 85 8.70 -9.07 -1.07
CA ARG A 85 8.68 -8.49 0.29
C ARG A 85 9.65 -7.30 0.42
N GLU A 86 10.86 -7.44 -0.10
CA GLU A 86 11.86 -6.36 -0.07
C GLU A 86 11.47 -5.17 -0.94
N LEU A 87 10.99 -5.40 -2.16
CA LEU A 87 10.47 -4.37 -3.05
C LEU A 87 9.30 -3.62 -2.40
N THR A 88 8.34 -4.35 -1.82
CA THR A 88 7.23 -3.76 -1.06
C THR A 88 7.74 -2.86 0.07
N GLY A 89 8.74 -3.32 0.83
CA GLY A 89 9.34 -2.54 1.90
C GLY A 89 9.99 -1.25 1.41
N ARG A 90 10.78 -1.30 0.33
CA ARG A 90 11.41 -0.12 -0.28
C ARG A 90 10.39 0.87 -0.82
N LEU A 91 9.34 0.39 -1.51
CA LEU A 91 8.23 1.22 -1.96
C LEU A 91 7.52 1.90 -0.79
N CYS A 92 7.21 1.16 0.28
CA CYS A 92 6.58 1.74 1.49
C CYS A 92 7.43 2.86 2.10
N ILE A 93 8.75 2.69 2.19
CA ILE A 93 9.67 3.74 2.68
C ILE A 93 9.58 4.98 1.79
N GLN A 94 9.68 4.80 0.46
CA GLN A 94 9.69 5.91 -0.49
C GLN A 94 8.34 6.63 -0.58
N LEU A 95 7.23 5.89 -0.49
CA LEU A 95 5.87 6.42 -0.43
C LEU A 95 5.64 7.17 0.87
N ALA A 96 6.00 6.60 2.02
CA ALA A 96 5.84 7.27 3.32
C ALA A 96 6.62 8.59 3.38
N ALA A 97 7.82 8.65 2.78
CA ALA A 97 8.61 9.88 2.70
C ALA A 97 7.89 10.99 1.92
N ARG A 98 7.14 10.64 0.86
CA ARG A 98 6.48 11.59 -0.05
C ARG A 98 4.99 11.81 0.23
N ALA A 99 4.35 10.93 0.99
CA ALA A 99 2.94 11.03 1.33
C ALA A 99 2.67 12.24 2.24
N GLU A 100 1.54 12.91 2.01
CA GLU A 100 1.04 13.99 2.89
C GLU A 100 0.60 13.41 4.24
N LYS A 101 0.07 12.18 4.22
CA LYS A 101 -0.40 11.47 5.41
C LYS A 101 -0.05 9.99 5.34
N VAL A 102 0.41 9.45 6.47
CA VAL A 102 0.63 8.01 6.63
C VAL A 102 -0.20 7.52 7.81
N VAL A 103 -1.02 6.50 7.56
CA VAL A 103 -1.93 5.93 8.56
C VAL A 103 -1.67 4.44 8.71
N ARG A 104 -1.47 3.99 9.94
CA ARG A 104 -1.46 2.57 10.29
C ARG A 104 -2.82 2.18 10.84
N VAL A 105 -3.44 1.13 10.32
CA VAL A 105 -4.72 0.62 10.82
C VAL A 105 -4.50 -0.73 11.51
N VAL A 106 -5.00 -0.84 12.74
CA VAL A 106 -4.96 -2.07 13.55
C VAL A 106 -6.35 -2.34 14.09
N CYS A 107 -6.93 -3.51 13.80
CA CYS A 107 -8.30 -3.87 14.22
C CYS A 107 -9.36 -2.81 13.86
N GLY A 108 -9.22 -2.15 12.69
CA GLY A 108 -10.12 -1.07 12.25
C GLY A 108 -9.84 0.30 12.88
N ILE A 109 -8.87 0.40 13.78
CA ILE A 109 -8.49 1.63 14.47
C ILE A 109 -7.35 2.32 13.70
N PRO A 110 -7.59 3.50 13.11
CA PRO A 110 -6.56 4.25 12.41
C PRO A 110 -5.66 4.99 13.41
N GLN A 111 -4.36 4.95 13.16
CA GLN A 111 -3.34 5.73 13.84
C GLN A 111 -2.55 6.51 12.80
N VAL A 112 -2.63 7.84 12.85
CA VAL A 112 -1.80 8.71 12.00
C VAL A 112 -0.37 8.67 12.55
N ILE A 113 0.59 8.29 11.71
CA ILE A 113 2.02 8.21 12.07
C ILE A 113 2.85 9.30 11.37
N LYS A 114 2.30 9.96 10.35
CA LYS A 114 2.84 11.16 9.70
C LYS A 114 1.68 12.00 9.16
N GLU A 115 1.77 13.31 9.32
CA GLU A 115 0.92 14.32 8.67
C GLU A 115 1.79 15.57 8.43
N SER A 116 1.81 16.09 7.21
CA SER A 116 2.70 17.18 6.77
C SER A 116 2.03 18.10 5.78
#